data_AF-A0A839JM33-F1
#
_entry.id   AF-A0A839JM33-F1
#
_cell.length_a   1.000
_cell.length_b   1.000
_cell.length_c   1.000
_cell.angle_alpha   90.00
_cell.angle_beta   90.00
_cell.angle_gamma   90.00
#
_symmetry.space_group_name_H-M   'P 1'
#
loop_
_entity.id
_entity.type
_entity.pdbx_description
1 polymer ?
#
loop_
_entity_poly.entity_id
_entity_poly.type
_entity_poly.pdbx_seq_one_letter_code
_entity_poly.pdbx_strand_id
1 'polypeptide(L)'
;MSKNSVDNRRMVFIDGENFRQRVAELLHDQGVIADKNIYFSLDVRGLIEDTLGINGVEINYYASEIKTSKGYTPSPKIRKRIDRIKENSRRWVAMLKSQHINYIKAGNLKVKEGKKCNHCHKAQDVLQEKGVDVRMALDMLELSYEVENVNVISVSSDTDLCPSYHSLSTLSLPLLRPD
;
A
#
# COMPACT_ATOMS: atom_id res chain seq x y z
N MET A 1 32.84 21.02 20.83
CA MET A 1 32.46 20.33 19.58
C MET A 1 31.30 19.40 19.91
N SER A 2 30.07 19.87 19.72
CA SER A 2 28.87 19.03 19.84
C SER A 2 28.60 18.41 18.48
N LYS A 3 28.46 17.09 18.42
CA LYS A 3 28.11 16.35 17.20
C LYS A 3 26.85 16.96 16.61
N ASN A 4 26.93 17.48 15.38
CA ASN A 4 25.74 17.75 14.58
C ASN A 4 24.98 16.43 14.45
N SER A 5 23.86 16.26 15.17
CA SER A 5 22.90 15.23 14.82
C SER A 5 22.32 15.65 13.48
N VAL A 6 22.84 15.08 12.40
CA VAL A 6 22.16 15.15 11.11
C VAL A 6 20.80 14.52 11.36
N ASP A 7 19.74 15.32 11.31
CA ASP A 7 18.38 14.83 11.42
C ASP A 7 18.11 14.04 10.14
N ASN A 8 18.36 12.73 10.18
CA ASN A 8 18.19 11.89 9.01
C ASN A 8 16.71 11.88 8.65
N ARG A 9 16.38 12.49 7.50
CA ARG A 9 15.03 12.49 6.95
C ARG A 9 14.52 11.05 6.86
N ARG A 10 13.32 10.79 7.38
CA ARG A 10 12.73 9.44 7.41
C ARG A 10 11.49 9.42 6.54
N MET A 11 11.49 8.55 5.54
CA MET A 11 10.37 8.38 4.63
C MET A 11 9.88 6.93 4.70
N VAL A 12 8.59 6.78 4.99
CA VAL A 12 7.89 5.50 5.05
C VAL A 12 7.12 5.29 3.74
N PHE A 13 7.32 4.13 3.13
CA PHE A 13 6.67 3.68 1.90
C PHE A 13 5.77 2.50 2.23
N ILE A 14 4.45 2.69 2.16
CA ILE A 14 3.45 1.68 2.50
C ILE A 14 2.84 1.11 1.23
N ASP A 15 2.94 -0.20 1.05
CA ASP A 15 2.13 -0.95 0.08
C ASP A 15 0.70 -1.05 0.61
N GLY A 16 -0.18 -0.26 0.02
CA GLY A 16 -1.50 -0.02 0.55
C GLY A 16 -2.48 -1.17 0.37
N GLU A 17 -2.33 -2.00 -0.68
CA GLU A 17 -3.17 -3.19 -0.82
C GLU A 17 -2.73 -4.25 0.20
N ASN A 18 -1.42 -4.51 0.29
CA ASN A 18 -0.87 -5.47 1.24
C ASN A 18 -1.20 -5.08 2.69
N PHE A 19 -0.92 -3.84 3.06
CA PHE A 19 -1.19 -3.30 4.40
C PHE A 19 -2.67 -3.40 4.77
N ARG A 20 -3.56 -2.88 3.91
CA ARG A 20 -5.01 -2.87 4.19
C ARG A 20 -5.57 -4.28 4.31
N GLN A 21 -5.14 -5.21 3.44
CA GLN A 21 -5.56 -6.60 3.53
C GLN A 21 -5.17 -7.18 4.89
N ARG A 22 -3.89 -7.08 5.29
CA ARG A 22 -3.41 -7.63 6.57
C ARG A 22 -4.11 -7.02 7.78
N VAL A 23 -4.33 -5.70 7.79
CA VAL A 23 -5.10 -5.05 8.87
C VAL A 23 -6.54 -5.57 8.90
N ALA A 24 -7.21 -5.67 7.75
CA ALA A 24 -8.58 -6.18 7.70
C ALA A 24 -8.67 -7.64 8.18
N GLU A 25 -7.66 -8.46 7.86
CA GLU A 25 -7.57 -9.83 8.35
C GLU A 25 -7.42 -9.88 9.86
N LEU A 26 -6.48 -9.12 10.43
CA LEU A 26 -6.28 -9.05 11.87
C LEU A 26 -7.53 -8.56 12.60
N LEU A 27 -8.17 -7.49 12.12
CA LEU A 27 -9.40 -6.97 12.73
C LEU A 27 -10.56 -7.97 12.65
N HIS A 28 -10.66 -8.72 11.55
CA HIS A 28 -11.68 -9.74 11.39
C HIS A 28 -11.45 -10.91 12.35
N ASP A 29 -10.21 -11.39 12.43
CA ASP A 29 -9.85 -12.56 13.25
C ASP A 29 -9.96 -12.25 14.76
N GLN A 30 -9.82 -10.98 15.14
CA GLN A 30 -10.11 -10.48 16.49
C GLN A 30 -11.59 -10.15 16.74
N GLY A 31 -12.48 -10.36 15.76
CA GLY A 31 -13.91 -10.08 15.87
C GLY A 31 -14.30 -8.60 15.92
N VAL A 32 -13.37 -7.69 15.59
CA VAL A 32 -13.62 -6.23 15.57
C VAL A 32 -14.47 -5.84 14.35
N ILE A 33 -14.27 -6.53 13.23
CA ILE A 33 -15.08 -6.35 12.02
C ILE A 33 -15.73 -7.68 11.60
N ALA A 34 -16.97 -7.60 11.13
CA ALA A 34 -17.72 -8.79 10.71
C ALA A 34 -17.31 -9.35 9.34
N ASP A 35 -16.73 -8.52 8.47
CA ASP A 35 -16.33 -8.93 7.11
C ASP A 35 -15.13 -8.09 6.63
N LYS A 36 -14.14 -8.72 5.98
CA LYS A 36 -12.90 -8.07 5.49
C LYS A 36 -13.14 -6.97 4.43
N ASN A 37 -14.32 -6.93 3.82
CA ASN A 37 -14.70 -5.97 2.79
C ASN A 37 -15.42 -4.72 3.34
N ILE A 38 -15.67 -4.64 4.67
CA ILE A 38 -16.30 -3.46 5.25
C ILE A 38 -15.32 -2.29 5.36
N TYR A 39 -15.88 -1.10 5.45
CA TYR A 39 -15.11 0.08 5.82
C TYR A 39 -14.76 0.01 7.31
N PHE A 40 -13.51 0.32 7.65
CA PHE A 40 -13.04 0.55 9.00
C PHE A 40 -12.18 1.80 9.01
N SER A 41 -12.09 2.45 10.18
CA SER A 41 -11.17 3.56 10.42
C SER A 41 -9.95 3.05 11.17
N LEU A 42 -8.78 3.61 10.89
CA LEU A 42 -7.53 3.26 11.55
C LEU A 42 -6.64 4.50 11.68
N ASP A 43 -6.02 4.69 12.84
CA ASP A 43 -4.91 5.63 12.97
C ASP A 43 -3.63 5.00 12.43
N VAL A 44 -3.41 5.16 11.12
CA VAL A 44 -2.27 4.60 10.39
C VAL A 44 -0.99 5.32 10.79
N ARG A 45 -1.03 6.66 10.94
CA ARG A 45 0.14 7.42 11.37
C ARG A 45 0.57 7.00 12.77
N GLY A 46 -0.36 6.98 13.73
CA GLY A 46 -0.08 6.56 15.10
C GLY A 46 0.51 5.16 15.14
N LEU A 47 -0.09 4.20 14.42
CA LEU A 47 0.45 2.83 14.32
C LEU A 47 1.91 2.80 13.83
N ILE A 48 2.23 3.55 12.77
CA ILE A 48 3.57 3.57 12.19
C ILE A 48 4.57 4.27 13.13
N GLU A 49 4.22 5.42 13.68
CA GLU A 49 5.06 6.19 14.58
C GLU A 49 5.34 5.44 15.90
N ASP A 50 4.30 4.81 16.47
CA ASP A 50 4.41 3.97 17.67
C ASP A 50 5.31 2.76 17.42
N THR A 51 5.13 2.08 16.27
CA THR A 51 5.94 0.90 15.91
C THR A 51 7.41 1.26 15.71
N LEU A 52 7.69 2.42 15.13
CA LEU A 52 9.05 2.88 14.87
C LEU A 52 9.67 3.60 16.09
N GLY A 53 8.86 3.93 17.11
CA GLY A 53 9.29 4.69 18.28
C GLY A 53 9.72 6.13 17.95
N ILE A 54 9.18 6.72 16.89
CA ILE A 54 9.57 8.03 16.36
C ILE A 54 8.37 8.81 15.84
N ASN A 55 8.41 10.13 15.99
CA ASN A 55 7.36 11.04 15.51
C ASN A 55 7.81 11.82 14.28
N GLY A 56 6.85 12.31 13.49
CA GLY A 56 7.10 13.26 12.41
C GLY A 56 7.65 12.63 11.14
N VAL A 57 7.39 11.34 10.91
CA VAL A 57 7.83 10.66 9.67
C VAL A 57 7.01 11.12 8.47
N GLU A 58 7.64 11.23 7.31
CA GLU A 58 6.93 11.38 6.05
C GLU A 58 6.38 10.01 5.63
N ILE A 59 5.11 9.95 5.22
CA ILE A 59 4.45 8.67 4.88
C ILE A 59 3.83 8.79 3.49
N ASN A 60 4.31 7.94 2.59
CA ASN A 60 3.74 7.68 1.27
C ASN A 60 2.97 6.36 1.29
N TYR A 61 1.68 6.41 0.97
CA TYR A 61 0.78 5.27 0.89
C TYR A 61 0.44 4.98 -0.57
N TYR A 62 0.90 3.84 -1.09
CA TYR A 62 0.75 3.46 -2.49
C TYR A 62 -0.45 2.55 -2.69
N ALA A 63 -1.30 2.85 -3.67
CA ALA A 63 -2.46 2.00 -3.96
C ALA A 63 -2.87 2.07 -5.43
N SER A 64 -3.51 1.00 -5.92
CA SER A 64 -4.00 0.97 -7.30
C SER A 64 -5.04 2.05 -7.61
N GLU A 65 -4.89 2.63 -8.80
CA GLU A 65 -6.01 3.33 -9.42
C GLU A 65 -6.93 2.35 -10.15
N ILE A 66 -8.23 2.48 -9.86
CA ILE A 66 -9.27 1.75 -10.58
C ILE A 66 -9.45 2.39 -11.95
N LYS A 67 -8.87 1.78 -12.99
CA LYS A 67 -9.13 2.13 -14.38
C LYS A 67 -9.93 1.03 -15.07
N THR A 68 -11.08 1.39 -15.61
CA THR A 68 -11.79 0.53 -16.55
C THR A 68 -11.14 0.67 -17.93
N SER A 69 -10.71 -0.45 -18.52
CA SER A 69 -10.19 -0.46 -19.89
C SER A 69 -11.19 0.19 -20.85
N LYS A 70 -10.71 1.02 -21.78
CA LYS A 70 -11.57 1.60 -22.83
C LYS A 70 -12.26 0.47 -23.59
N GLY A 71 -13.59 0.53 -23.69
CA GLY A 71 -14.41 -0.47 -24.38
C GLY A 71 -14.80 -1.70 -23.54
N TYR A 72 -14.33 -1.84 -22.30
CA TYR A 72 -14.79 -2.91 -21.40
C TYR A 72 -16.09 -2.51 -20.70
N THR A 73 -17.15 -3.29 -20.91
CA THR A 73 -18.43 -3.13 -20.19
C THR A 73 -18.50 -4.21 -19.10
N PRO A 74 -18.25 -3.87 -17.83
CA PRO A 74 -18.35 -4.83 -16.74
C PRO A 74 -19.78 -5.35 -16.59
N SER A 75 -19.92 -6.61 -16.22
CA SER A 75 -21.23 -7.17 -15.82
C SER A 75 -21.83 -6.36 -14.66
N PRO A 76 -23.17 -6.34 -14.48
CA PRO A 76 -23.81 -5.61 -13.37
C PRO A 76 -23.26 -5.99 -11.99
N LYS A 77 -22.83 -7.25 -11.81
CA LYS A 77 -22.20 -7.74 -10.58
C LYS A 77 -20.83 -7.10 -10.35
N ILE A 78 -19.99 -7.03 -11.39
CA ILE A 78 -18.66 -6.42 -11.31
C ILE A 78 -18.77 -4.91 -11.17
N ARG A 79 -19.73 -4.28 -11.84
CA ARG A 79 -20.01 -2.85 -11.67
C ARG A 79 -20.32 -2.50 -10.21
N LYS A 80 -21.25 -3.23 -9.58
CA LYS A 80 -21.55 -3.07 -8.15
C LYS A 80 -20.31 -3.26 -7.25
N ARG A 81 -19.44 -4.23 -7.58
CA ARG A 81 -18.19 -4.45 -6.84
C ARG A 81 -17.22 -3.28 -7.00
N ILE A 82 -17.03 -2.79 -8.22
CA ILE A 82 -16.19 -1.62 -8.53
C ILE A 82 -16.70 -0.39 -7.78
N ASP A 83 -18.02 -0.14 -7.79
CA ASP A 83 -18.62 1.02 -7.13
C ASP A 83 -18.40 0.97 -5.61
N ARG A 84 -18.52 -0.21 -4.99
CA ARG A 84 -18.19 -0.41 -3.57
C ARG A 84 -16.71 -0.15 -3.26
N ILE A 85 -15.80 -0.65 -4.10
CA ILE A 85 -14.36 -0.40 -3.91
C ILE A 85 -14.08 1.09 -4.04
N LYS A 86 -14.63 1.78 -5.05
CA LYS A 86 -14.48 3.23 -5.23
C LYS A 86 -14.94 4.02 -4.01
N GLU A 87 -16.10 3.68 -3.45
CA GLU A 87 -16.63 4.36 -2.26
C GLU A 87 -15.75 4.10 -1.03
N ASN A 88 -15.33 2.85 -0.81
CA ASN A 88 -14.42 2.51 0.28
C ASN A 88 -13.06 3.22 0.14
N SER A 89 -12.49 3.23 -1.07
CA SER A 89 -11.24 3.94 -1.37
C SER A 89 -11.39 5.45 -1.14
N ARG A 90 -12.53 6.06 -1.49
CA ARG A 90 -12.77 7.49 -1.26
C ARG A 90 -12.72 7.84 0.23
N ARG A 91 -13.37 7.03 1.08
CA ARG A 91 -13.35 7.21 2.53
C ARG A 91 -11.96 6.97 3.12
N TRP A 92 -11.27 5.93 2.64
CA TRP A 92 -9.91 5.61 3.04
C TRP A 92 -8.92 6.72 2.71
N VAL A 93 -8.98 7.27 1.50
CA VAL A 93 -8.14 8.41 1.08
C VAL A 93 -8.39 9.63 1.97
N ALA A 94 -9.66 9.93 2.29
CA ALA A 94 -9.99 11.04 3.18
C ALA A 94 -9.38 10.85 4.58
N MET A 95 -9.49 9.64 5.13
CA MET A 95 -8.91 9.27 6.42
C MET A 95 -7.38 9.36 6.44
N LEU A 96 -6.70 8.85 5.41
CA LEU A 96 -5.24 8.96 5.28
C LEU A 96 -4.80 10.43 5.19
N LYS A 97 -5.49 11.23 4.38
CA LYS A 97 -5.18 12.65 4.22
C LYS A 97 -5.36 13.45 5.52
N SER A 98 -6.39 13.14 6.32
CA SER A 98 -6.56 13.77 7.64
C SER A 98 -5.46 13.43 8.64
N GLN A 99 -4.68 12.38 8.38
CA GLN A 99 -3.50 11.99 9.16
C GLN A 99 -2.18 12.49 8.54
N HIS A 100 -2.24 13.43 7.59
CA HIS A 100 -1.07 13.92 6.86
C HIS A 100 -0.26 12.80 6.19
N ILE A 101 -0.95 11.81 5.62
CA ILE A 101 -0.36 10.74 4.82
C ILE A 101 -0.57 11.07 3.34
N ASN A 102 0.50 10.99 2.55
CA ASN A 102 0.44 11.22 1.12
C ASN A 102 -0.08 9.97 0.40
N TYR A 103 -1.26 10.09 -0.23
CA TYR A 103 -1.85 8.98 -0.98
C TYR A 103 -1.41 9.01 -2.44
N ILE A 104 -0.58 8.04 -2.82
CA ILE A 104 -0.03 7.89 -4.16
C ILE A 104 -0.83 6.83 -4.91
N LYS A 105 -1.48 7.28 -5.98
CA LYS A 105 -2.10 6.37 -6.95
C LYS A 105 -1.01 5.82 -7.87
N ALA A 106 -0.72 4.53 -7.73
CA ALA A 106 0.25 3.81 -8.55
C ALA A 106 -0.44 2.65 -9.27
N GLY A 107 0.13 2.14 -10.35
CA GLY A 107 -0.42 0.96 -11.03
C GLY A 107 -1.84 1.11 -11.61
N ASN A 108 -2.41 -0.01 -12.06
CA ASN A 108 -3.77 -0.08 -12.60
C ASN A 108 -4.47 -1.36 -12.15
N LEU A 109 -5.74 -1.25 -11.74
CA LEU A 109 -6.59 -2.41 -11.46
C LEU A 109 -7.15 -2.97 -12.77
N LYS A 110 -6.65 -4.13 -13.22
CA LYS A 110 -7.12 -4.82 -14.43
C LYS A 110 -8.20 -5.84 -14.09
N VAL A 111 -9.23 -5.93 -14.92
CA VAL A 111 -10.21 -7.00 -14.86
C VAL A 111 -9.72 -8.17 -15.71
N LYS A 112 -9.66 -9.38 -15.16
CA LYS A 112 -9.41 -10.62 -15.88
C LYS A 112 -10.53 -11.61 -15.63
N GLU A 113 -10.83 -12.45 -16.62
CA GLU A 113 -11.61 -13.65 -16.36
C GLU A 113 -10.83 -14.54 -15.39
N GLY A 114 -11.38 -14.77 -14.20
CA GLY A 114 -10.80 -15.67 -13.21
C GLY A 114 -11.05 -17.12 -13.55
N LYS A 115 -10.35 -18.00 -12.81
CA LYS A 115 -10.56 -19.46 -12.89
C LYS A 115 -12.05 -19.77 -12.69
N LYS A 116 -12.56 -20.76 -13.45
CA LYS A 116 -13.93 -21.27 -13.24
C LYS A 116 -14.07 -21.70 -11.79
N CYS A 117 -15.10 -21.21 -11.11
CA CYS A 117 -15.39 -21.64 -9.75
C CYS A 117 -15.63 -23.15 -9.74
N ASN A 118 -14.92 -23.89 -8.88
CA ASN A 118 -15.05 -25.35 -8.78
C ASN A 118 -16.46 -25.83 -8.42
N HIS A 119 -17.28 -24.96 -7.82
CA HIS A 119 -18.64 -25.30 -7.39
C HIS A 119 -19.71 -24.93 -8.43
N CYS A 120 -19.60 -23.77 -9.09
CA CYS A 120 -20.64 -23.29 -10.01
C CYS A 120 -20.21 -23.24 -11.48
N HIS A 121 -18.99 -23.66 -11.80
CA HIS A 121 -18.40 -23.77 -13.14
C HIS A 121 -18.41 -22.47 -14.00
N LYS A 122 -18.82 -21.34 -13.42
CA LYS A 122 -18.80 -20.01 -14.06
C LYS A 122 -17.45 -19.34 -13.84
N ALA A 123 -16.93 -18.71 -14.89
CA ALA A 123 -15.79 -17.79 -14.78
C ALA A 123 -16.21 -16.60 -13.89
N GLN A 124 -15.39 -16.28 -12.90
CA GLN A 124 -15.61 -15.10 -12.06
C GLN A 124 -14.57 -14.06 -12.43
N ASP A 125 -15.00 -12.89 -12.89
CA ASP A 125 -14.06 -11.80 -13.13
C ASP A 125 -13.33 -11.43 -11.83
N VAL A 126 -12.00 -11.41 -11.89
CA VAL A 126 -11.12 -11.03 -10.79
C VAL A 126 -10.50 -9.68 -11.11
N LEU A 127 -10.46 -8.82 -10.10
CA LEU A 127 -9.73 -7.57 -10.13
C LEU A 127 -8.30 -7.86 -9.70
N GLN A 128 -7.34 -7.52 -10.54
CA GLN A 128 -5.92 -7.74 -10.29
C GLN A 128 -5.18 -6.41 -10.36
N GLU A 129 -4.52 -6.05 -9.27
CA GLU A 129 -3.59 -4.92 -9.22
C GLU A 129 -2.31 -5.21 -10.02
N LYS A 130 -1.79 -4.18 -10.69
CA LYS A 130 -0.53 -4.25 -11.44
C LYS A 130 0.23 -2.93 -11.37
N GLY A 131 1.50 -3.00 -10.97
CA GLY A 131 2.47 -1.90 -11.11
C GLY A 131 2.52 -0.92 -9.93
N VAL A 132 2.02 -1.32 -8.76
CA VAL A 132 2.19 -0.56 -7.50
C VAL A 132 3.56 -0.83 -6.92
N ASP A 133 3.91 -2.10 -6.77
CA ASP A 133 5.26 -2.65 -6.55
C ASP A 133 6.36 -1.90 -7.31
N VAL A 134 6.22 -1.80 -8.63
CA VAL A 134 7.20 -1.14 -9.51
C VAL A 134 7.36 0.33 -9.18
N ARG A 135 6.24 1.03 -8.97
CA ARG A 135 6.27 2.48 -8.69
C ARG A 135 6.87 2.76 -7.32
N MET A 136 6.50 1.98 -6.31
CA MET A 136 7.04 2.12 -4.97
C MET A 136 8.55 1.83 -4.95
N ALA A 137 8.99 0.77 -5.64
CA ALA A 137 10.41 0.45 -5.80
C ALA A 137 11.21 1.59 -6.45
N LEU A 138 10.69 2.17 -7.53
CA LEU A 138 11.33 3.30 -8.21
C LEU A 138 11.41 4.54 -7.32
N ASP A 139 10.33 4.91 -6.64
CA ASP A 139 10.33 6.09 -5.77
C ASP A 139 11.29 5.91 -4.58
N MET A 140 11.43 4.70 -4.02
CA MET A 140 12.41 4.42 -2.97
C MET A 140 13.85 4.60 -3.46
N LEU A 141 14.15 4.11 -4.67
CA LEU A 141 15.48 4.21 -5.29
C LEU A 141 15.81 5.65 -5.68
N GLU A 142 14.88 6.36 -6.31
CA GLU A 142 15.01 7.77 -6.69
C GLU A 142 15.28 8.65 -5.47
N LEU A 143 14.49 8.50 -4.40
CA LEU A 143 14.70 9.24 -3.15
C LEU A 143 16.09 9.00 -2.56
N SER A 144 16.56 7.76 -2.59
CA SER A 144 17.86 7.38 -2.03
C SER A 144 19.04 7.87 -2.88
N TYR A 145 18.80 8.15 -4.16
CA TYR A 145 19.79 8.72 -5.06
C TYR A 145 19.84 10.26 -4.96
N GLU A 146 18.69 10.90 -4.81
CA GLU A 146 18.57 12.36 -4.79
C GLU A 146 18.83 12.98 -3.41
N VAL A 147 18.59 12.25 -2.33
CA VAL A 147 18.63 12.79 -0.97
C VAL A 147 19.70 12.07 -0.14
N GLU A 148 20.71 12.84 0.27
CA GLU A 148 21.71 12.35 1.23
C GLU A 148 21.08 12.14 2.63
N ASN A 149 21.56 11.11 3.34
CA ASN A 149 21.17 10.80 4.72
C ASN A 149 19.66 10.53 4.94
N VAL A 150 18.98 9.95 3.95
CA VAL A 150 17.59 9.51 4.07
C VAL A 150 17.50 8.09 4.63
N ASN A 151 16.63 7.87 5.63
CA ASN A 151 16.24 6.53 6.06
C ASN A 151 14.96 6.13 5.34
N VAL A 152 15.07 5.13 4.46
CA VAL A 152 13.93 4.53 3.76
C VAL A 152 13.37 3.38 4.60
N ILE A 153 12.09 3.47 4.92
CA ILE A 153 11.34 2.44 5.66
C ILE A 153 10.26 1.91 4.73
N SER A 154 10.22 0.60 4.50
CA SER A 154 9.22 -0.04 3.65
C SER A 154 8.27 -0.88 4.50
N VAL A 155 6.97 -0.74 4.24
CA VAL A 155 5.90 -1.52 4.86
C VAL A 155 5.20 -2.30 3.77
N SER A 156 5.69 -3.51 3.51
CA SER A 156 5.07 -4.48 2.60
C SER A 156 5.53 -5.89 2.97
N SER A 157 4.68 -6.88 2.70
CA SER A 157 5.06 -8.29 2.71
C SER A 157 5.32 -8.85 1.30
N ASP A 158 5.37 -8.00 0.27
CA ASP A 158 5.56 -8.42 -1.12
C ASP A 158 7.04 -8.67 -1.44
N THR A 159 7.36 -9.90 -1.83
CA THR A 159 8.72 -10.31 -2.18
C THR A 159 9.21 -9.72 -3.50
N ASP A 160 8.31 -9.20 -4.35
CA ASP A 160 8.69 -8.56 -5.61
C ASP A 160 9.47 -7.26 -5.39
N LEU A 161 9.45 -6.71 -4.16
CA LEU A 161 10.25 -5.55 -3.74
C LEU A 161 11.68 -5.90 -3.30
N CYS A 162 11.99 -7.18 -3.06
CA CYS A 162 13.31 -7.63 -2.60
C CYS A 162 14.49 -7.11 -3.44
N PRO A 163 14.42 -7.04 -4.79
CA PRO A 163 15.49 -6.46 -5.60
C PRO A 163 15.79 -5.01 -5.22
N SER A 164 14.76 -4.20 -4.97
CA SER A 164 14.93 -2.79 -4.57
C SER A 164 15.63 -2.66 -3.22
N TYR A 165 15.28 -3.52 -2.25
CA TYR A 165 15.94 -3.55 -0.95
C TYR A 165 17.42 -3.91 -1.05
N HIS A 166 17.77 -4.83 -1.95
CA HIS A 166 19.18 -5.19 -2.18
C HIS A 166 19.97 -4.02 -2.75
N SER A 167 19.44 -3.32 -3.75
CA SER A 167 20.06 -2.12 -4.31
C SER A 167 20.26 -1.02 -3.25
N LEU A 168 19.25 -0.76 -2.42
CA LEU A 168 19.32 0.21 -1.33
C LEU A 168 20.35 -0.16 -0.25
N SER A 169 20.45 -1.44 0.11
CA SER A 169 21.46 -1.92 1.07
C SER A 169 22.90 -1.76 0.55
N THR A 170 23.08 -1.81 -0.77
CA THR A 170 24.38 -1.61 -1.42
C THR A 170 24.78 -0.12 -1.43
N LEU A 171 23.80 0.79 -1.31
CA LEU A 171 24.00 2.23 -1.25
C LEU A 171 24.39 2.75 0.16
N SER A 172 24.67 1.86 1.12
CA SER A 172 25.10 2.21 2.49
C SER A 172 24.00 2.85 3.37
N LEU A 173 22.74 2.43 3.22
CA LEU A 173 21.63 2.90 4.07
C LEU A 173 21.17 1.81 5.06
N PRO A 174 20.89 2.15 6.34
CA PRO A 174 20.31 1.21 7.28
C PRO A 174 18.86 0.91 6.90
N LEU A 175 18.62 -0.26 6.31
CA LEU A 175 17.29 -0.84 6.12
C LEU A 175 16.85 -1.53 7.42
N LEU A 176 15.83 -1.00 8.08
CA LEU A 176 15.10 -1.73 9.12
C LEU A 176 14.11 -2.66 8.42
N ARG A 177 14.37 -3.98 8.51
CA ARG A 177 13.40 -5.01 8.18
C ARG A 177 12.66 -5.39 9.46
N PRO A 178 11.33 -5.49 9.46
CA PRO A 178 10.64 -6.14 10.57
C PRO A 178 10.99 -7.63 10.57
N ASP A 179 11.35 -8.15 11.75
CA ASP A 179 11.66 -9.57 12.01
C ASP A 179 10.44 -10.49 11.84
#